data_AF-A0A543ERT7-F1
#
_entry.id   AF-A0A543ERT7-F1
#
_cell.length_a   1.000
_cell.length_b   1.000
_cell.length_c   1.000
_cell.angle_alpha   90.00
_cell.angle_beta   90.00
_cell.angle_gamma   90.00
#
_symmetry.space_group_name_H-M   'P 1'
#
loop_
_entity.id
_entity.type
_entity.pdbx_description
1 polymer ?
#
loop_
_entity_poly.entity_id
_entity_poly.type
_entity_poly.pdbx_seq_one_letter_code
_entity_poly.pdbx_strand_id
1 'polypeptide(L)'
;MSRTIITPPGRFNMPDWREVWAAREIFVRFGQKEILLRYRQTAVGVAWVFVQPLVAAGVFTIVFGGIAQLPSGGVPYFIFAFAGQMAWSLFSNIISRASNSLVANLALVQKVFFPRIIVPLSVVTSILLDFAVSFGLFVVLLLVFGINPGWPILLLPVWVLLTVLLAMGIGLAASSWMVKYRDVQYFLPWLVQILMYASPVAYSMEAVEERGLAWLFNLNPITWLMEAYRWSLLGQSAPAPWQVLALAVAALLSITLGVLSFQRNERLFADVI
;
A
#
# COMPACT_ATOMS: atom_id res chain seq x y z
N MET A 1 -19.44 -0.83 -41.60
CA MET A 1 -18.09 -0.24 -41.51
C MET A 1 -18.00 0.57 -40.22
N SER A 2 -17.35 0.04 -39.18
CA SER A 2 -17.14 0.78 -37.93
C SER A 2 -16.04 1.82 -38.14
N ARG A 3 -16.39 3.11 -38.04
CA ARG A 3 -15.47 4.23 -38.22
C ARG A 3 -14.70 4.44 -36.92
N THR A 4 -13.41 4.09 -36.89
CA THR A 4 -12.55 4.39 -35.73
C THR A 4 -12.20 5.88 -35.77
N ILE A 5 -12.84 6.67 -34.90
CA ILE A 5 -12.55 8.10 -34.75
C ILE A 5 -11.44 8.22 -33.69
N ILE A 6 -10.22 8.48 -34.14
CA ILE A 6 -9.09 8.77 -33.25
C ILE A 6 -9.19 10.25 -32.87
N THR A 7 -9.67 10.54 -31.67
CA THR A 7 -9.70 11.90 -31.11
C THR A 7 -8.37 12.20 -30.42
N PRO A 8 -7.76 13.38 -30.64
CA PRO A 8 -6.54 13.76 -29.94
C PRO A 8 -6.85 13.87 -28.43
N PRO A 9 -6.07 13.20 -27.57
CA PRO A 9 -6.38 13.17 -26.15
C PRO A 9 -6.17 14.55 -25.51
N GLY A 10 -7.20 15.03 -24.80
CA GLY A 10 -7.21 16.34 -24.12
C GLY A 10 -6.12 16.49 -23.05
N ARG A 11 -5.99 17.69 -22.48
CA ARG A 11 -4.96 18.05 -21.49
C ARG A 11 -5.08 17.27 -20.16
N PHE A 12 -6.28 16.79 -19.83
CA PHE A 12 -6.59 15.87 -18.74
C PHE A 12 -7.21 14.59 -19.32
N ASN A 13 -6.38 13.69 -19.82
CA ASN A 13 -6.87 12.43 -20.36
C ASN A 13 -7.00 11.41 -19.23
N MET A 14 -8.21 10.94 -18.95
CA MET A 14 -8.40 9.74 -18.14
C MET A 14 -8.26 8.50 -19.05
N PRO A 15 -7.81 7.35 -18.52
CA PRO A 15 -7.79 6.13 -19.31
C PRO A 15 -9.21 5.79 -19.77
N ASP A 16 -9.34 5.22 -20.98
CA ASP A 16 -10.61 4.64 -21.38
C ASP A 16 -10.88 3.40 -20.54
N TRP A 17 -11.73 3.56 -19.53
CA TRP A 17 -12.09 2.50 -18.61
C TRP A 17 -12.73 1.30 -19.31
N ARG A 18 -13.31 1.47 -20.51
CA ARG A 18 -13.84 0.36 -21.31
C ARG A 18 -12.72 -0.49 -21.89
N GLU A 19 -11.65 0.12 -22.39
CA GLU A 19 -10.46 -0.60 -22.86
C GLU A 19 -9.74 -1.31 -21.72
N VAL A 20 -9.61 -0.64 -20.57
CA VAL A 20 -9.03 -1.24 -19.35
C VAL A 20 -9.84 -2.48 -18.93
N TRP A 21 -11.17 -2.39 -18.95
CA TRP A 21 -12.06 -3.51 -18.64
C TRP A 21 -12.02 -4.62 -19.69
N ALA A 22 -11.91 -4.28 -20.98
CA ALA A 22 -11.72 -5.26 -22.05
C ALA A 22 -10.42 -6.05 -21.86
N ALA A 23 -9.37 -5.39 -21.36
CA ALA A 23 -8.08 -5.99 -21.04
C ALA A 23 -8.01 -6.68 -19.66
N ARG A 24 -9.14 -7.00 -19.02
CA ARG A 24 -9.19 -7.72 -17.72
C ARG A 24 -8.42 -9.05 -17.72
N GLU A 25 -8.35 -9.74 -18.86
CA GLU A 25 -7.59 -10.99 -18.96
C GLU A 25 -6.10 -10.73 -18.78
N ILE A 26 -5.59 -9.63 -19.33
CA ILE A 26 -4.19 -9.20 -19.16
C ILE A 26 -3.93 -8.89 -17.68
N PHE A 27 -4.84 -8.15 -17.03
CA PHE A 27 -4.76 -7.88 -15.59
C PHE A 27 -4.62 -9.16 -14.77
N VAL A 28 -5.49 -10.15 -15.02
CA VAL A 28 -5.46 -11.45 -14.32
C VAL A 28 -4.14 -12.18 -14.59
N ARG A 29 -3.65 -12.20 -15.83
CA ARG A 29 -2.38 -12.87 -16.18
C ARG A 29 -1.19 -12.23 -15.48
N PHE A 30 -1.13 -10.90 -15.42
CA PHE A 30 -0.09 -10.21 -14.66
C PHE A 30 -0.22 -10.49 -13.15
N GLY A 31 -1.42 -10.42 -12.58
CA GLY A 31 -1.63 -10.75 -11.17
C GLY A 31 -1.21 -12.19 -10.82
N GLN A 32 -1.56 -13.15 -11.69
CA GLN A 32 -1.12 -14.54 -11.57
C GLN A 32 0.40 -14.67 -11.65
N LYS A 33 1.04 -13.96 -12.60
CA LYS A 33 2.50 -13.92 -12.72
C LYS A 33 3.14 -13.39 -11.45
N GLU A 34 2.62 -12.29 -10.88
CA GLU A 34 3.14 -11.70 -9.65
C GLU A 34 3.04 -12.69 -8.46
N ILE A 35 1.94 -13.42 -8.35
CA ILE A 35 1.79 -14.49 -7.34
C ILE A 35 2.80 -15.61 -7.62
N LEU A 36 2.85 -16.12 -8.85
CA LEU A 36 3.77 -17.21 -9.20
C LEU A 36 5.22 -16.81 -8.93
N LEU A 37 5.68 -15.63 -9.34
CA LEU A 37 7.04 -15.18 -9.08
C LEU A 37 7.36 -15.07 -7.59
N ARG A 38 6.37 -14.78 -6.75
CA ARG A 38 6.55 -14.67 -5.31
C ARG A 38 6.61 -16.01 -4.60
N TYR A 39 5.74 -16.95 -4.98
CA TYR A 39 5.58 -18.23 -4.27
C TYR A 39 6.35 -19.39 -4.94
N ARG A 40 6.81 -19.22 -6.19
CA ARG A 40 7.54 -20.24 -6.95
C ARG A 40 9.04 -19.95 -6.87
N GLN A 41 9.78 -20.73 -6.07
CA GLN A 41 11.20 -21.12 -6.27
C GLN A 41 11.93 -21.65 -5.01
N THR A 42 11.30 -21.85 -3.85
CA THR A 42 11.98 -22.54 -2.73
C THR A 42 11.02 -23.37 -1.88
N ALA A 43 11.48 -24.52 -1.37
CA ALA A 43 10.77 -25.31 -0.34
C ALA A 43 10.52 -24.51 0.96
N VAL A 44 11.23 -23.40 1.13
CA VAL A 44 11.16 -22.46 2.27
C VAL A 44 10.19 -21.29 1.99
N GLY A 45 9.75 -21.08 0.75
CA GLY A 45 9.06 -19.85 0.32
C GLY A 45 7.71 -19.60 1.01
N VAL A 46 6.90 -20.64 1.23
CA VAL A 46 5.60 -20.51 1.92
C VAL A 46 5.79 -20.23 3.41
N ALA A 47 6.74 -20.91 4.05
CA ALA A 47 7.06 -20.67 5.47
C ALA A 47 7.57 -19.23 5.69
N TRP A 48 8.32 -18.69 4.73
CA TRP A 48 8.89 -17.35 4.81
C TRP A 48 7.85 -16.24 4.94
N VAL A 49 6.69 -16.41 4.30
CA VAL A 49 5.58 -15.43 4.38
C VAL A 49 5.06 -15.26 5.81
N PHE A 50 5.16 -16.30 6.64
CA PHE A 50 4.78 -16.23 8.06
C PHE A 50 5.93 -15.74 8.95
N VAL A 51 7.15 -16.19 8.66
CA VAL A 51 8.34 -15.86 9.47
C VAL A 51 8.64 -14.37 9.42
N GLN A 52 8.60 -13.76 8.24
CA GLN A 52 8.95 -12.36 8.05
C GLN A 52 8.12 -11.39 8.94
N PRO A 53 6.77 -11.41 8.93
CA PRO A 53 5.99 -10.52 9.79
C PRO A 53 6.15 -10.81 11.29
N LEU A 54 6.31 -12.08 11.69
CA LEU A 54 6.56 -12.45 13.10
C LEU A 54 7.90 -11.90 13.60
N VAL A 55 8.95 -12.08 12.81
CA VAL A 55 10.29 -11.56 13.14
C VAL A 55 10.27 -10.03 13.17
N ALA A 56 9.61 -9.38 12.21
CA ALA A 56 9.47 -7.92 12.20
C ALA A 56 8.76 -7.40 13.46
N ALA A 57 7.62 -8.00 13.84
CA ALA A 57 6.92 -7.66 15.07
C ALA A 57 7.75 -7.96 16.32
N GLY A 58 8.49 -9.07 16.34
CA GLY A 58 9.39 -9.44 17.44
C GLY A 58 10.52 -8.43 17.63
N VAL A 59 11.18 -8.02 16.54
CA VAL A 59 12.22 -6.97 16.58
C VAL A 59 11.65 -5.66 17.10
N PHE A 60 10.48 -5.23 16.61
CA PHE A 60 9.81 -4.03 17.11
C PHE A 60 9.50 -4.15 18.59
N THR A 61 9.07 -5.33 19.04
CA THR A 61 8.78 -5.57 20.47
C THR A 61 10.00 -5.44 21.35
N ILE A 62 11.12 -6.01 20.94
CA ILE A 62 12.38 -5.92 21.70
C ILE A 62 12.84 -4.46 21.76
N VAL A 63 12.89 -3.78 20.60
CA VAL A 63 13.47 -2.43 20.50
C VAL A 63 12.56 -1.38 21.14
N PHE A 64 11.29 -1.36 20.77
CA PHE A 64 10.40 -0.27 21.17
C PHE A 64 9.56 -0.59 22.41
N GLY A 65 9.15 -1.85 22.58
CA GLY A 65 8.44 -2.29 23.79
C GLY A 65 9.38 -2.56 24.96
N GLY A 66 10.50 -3.24 24.71
CA GLY A 66 11.48 -3.61 25.74
C GLY A 66 12.44 -2.49 26.09
N ILE A 67 13.23 -2.03 25.10
CA ILE A 67 14.32 -1.05 25.33
C ILE A 67 13.75 0.36 25.49
N ALA A 68 12.91 0.82 24.56
CA ALA A 68 12.36 2.18 24.57
C ALA A 68 11.12 2.35 25.47
N GLN A 69 10.54 1.26 25.98
CA GLN A 69 9.37 1.23 26.88
C GLN A 69 8.19 2.09 26.40
N LEU A 70 7.93 2.08 25.08
CA LEU A 70 6.88 2.89 24.49
C LEU A 70 5.49 2.33 24.85
N PRO A 71 4.51 3.21 25.15
CA PRO A 71 3.17 2.77 25.50
C PRO A 71 2.48 2.13 24.28
N SER A 72 1.77 1.04 24.55
CA SER A 72 1.02 0.28 23.55
C SER A 72 -0.50 0.44 23.68
N GLY A 73 -0.98 1.36 24.51
CA GLY A 73 -2.42 1.55 24.75
C GLY A 73 -3.08 0.34 25.41
N GLY A 74 -2.40 -0.30 26.37
CA GLY A 74 -2.95 -1.40 27.18
C GLY A 74 -2.93 -2.80 26.54
N VAL A 75 -2.44 -2.95 25.30
CA VAL A 75 -2.31 -4.25 24.63
C VAL A 75 -0.87 -4.77 24.64
N PRO A 76 -0.63 -6.10 24.56
CA PRO A 76 0.71 -6.64 24.38
C PRO A 76 1.41 -6.01 23.18
N TYR A 77 2.62 -5.48 23.41
CA TYR A 77 3.33 -4.68 22.42
C TYR A 77 3.58 -5.47 21.12
N PHE A 78 3.75 -6.80 21.19
CA PHE A 78 3.89 -7.66 20.02
C PHE A 78 2.74 -7.55 19.02
N ILE A 79 1.51 -7.58 19.51
CA ILE A 79 0.30 -7.51 18.68
C ILE A 79 0.11 -6.08 18.17
N PHE A 80 0.41 -5.09 19.01
CA PHE A 80 0.42 -3.68 18.64
C PHE A 80 1.38 -3.41 17.47
N ALA A 81 2.62 -3.90 17.58
CA ALA A 81 3.62 -3.79 16.54
C ALA A 81 3.23 -4.56 15.29
N PHE A 82 2.67 -5.76 15.43
CA PHE A 82 2.21 -6.56 14.30
C PHE A 82 1.11 -5.84 13.52
N ALA A 83 0.10 -5.28 14.19
CA ALA A 83 -0.99 -4.54 13.54
C ALA A 83 -0.47 -3.33 12.74
N GLY A 84 0.43 -2.53 13.34
CA GLY A 84 1.07 -1.41 12.67
C GLY A 84 1.94 -1.83 11.48
N GLN A 85 2.75 -2.87 11.66
CA GLN A 85 3.59 -3.43 10.59
C GLN A 85 2.78 -3.99 9.43
N MET A 86 1.66 -4.65 9.71
CA MET A 86 0.77 -5.20 8.69
C MET A 86 0.16 -4.08 7.82
N ALA A 87 -0.34 -3.02 8.45
CA ALA A 87 -0.88 -1.85 7.74
C ALA A 87 0.22 -1.12 6.93
N TRP A 88 1.39 -0.92 7.53
CA TRP A 88 2.54 -0.30 6.87
C TRP A 88 3.06 -1.12 5.68
N SER A 89 3.12 -2.43 5.84
CA SER A 89 3.57 -3.36 4.79
C SER A 89 2.65 -3.32 3.58
N LEU A 90 1.32 -3.26 3.78
CA LEU A 90 0.37 -3.10 2.68
C LEU A 90 0.65 -1.80 1.89
N PHE A 91 0.78 -0.67 2.59
CA PHE A 91 1.04 0.63 1.98
C PHE A 91 2.38 0.69 1.23
N SER A 92 3.48 0.33 1.91
CA SER A 92 4.83 0.41 1.36
C SER A 92 5.04 -0.55 0.19
N ASN A 93 4.54 -1.79 0.29
CA ASN A 93 4.65 -2.76 -0.80
C ASN A 93 3.92 -2.31 -2.06
N ILE A 94 2.75 -1.66 -1.94
CA ILE A 94 2.02 -1.16 -3.12
C ILE A 94 2.86 -0.10 -3.83
N ILE A 95 3.40 0.88 -3.10
CA ILE A 95 4.23 1.94 -3.69
C ILE A 95 5.46 1.34 -4.37
N SER A 96 6.23 0.51 -3.65
CA SER A 96 7.49 -0.04 -4.16
C SER A 96 7.30 -0.95 -5.36
N ARG A 97 6.29 -1.82 -5.35
CA ARG A 97 6.10 -2.77 -6.45
C ARG A 97 5.36 -2.16 -7.63
N ALA A 98 4.37 -1.28 -7.39
CA ALA A 98 3.69 -0.57 -8.48
C ALA A 98 4.66 0.37 -9.21
N SER A 99 5.52 1.09 -8.48
CA SER A 99 6.52 1.98 -9.09
C SER A 99 7.54 1.25 -9.96
N ASN A 100 8.02 0.08 -9.54
CA ASN A 100 8.98 -0.71 -10.31
C ASN A 100 8.35 -1.51 -11.46
N SER A 101 7.03 -1.73 -11.43
CA SER A 101 6.32 -2.67 -12.30
C SER A 101 6.53 -2.45 -13.81
N LEU A 102 6.55 -1.20 -14.27
CA LEU A 102 6.78 -0.88 -15.69
C LEU A 102 8.20 -1.21 -16.13
N VAL A 103 9.19 -0.85 -15.31
CA VAL A 103 10.61 -1.11 -15.60
C VAL A 103 10.89 -2.61 -15.58
N ALA A 104 10.33 -3.34 -14.62
CA ALA A 104 10.46 -4.79 -14.52
C ALA A 104 9.82 -5.55 -15.69
N ASN A 105 8.82 -4.95 -16.36
CA ASN A 105 8.09 -5.55 -17.48
C ASN A 105 8.32 -4.82 -18.81
N LEU A 106 9.40 -4.05 -18.93
CA LEU A 106 9.70 -3.17 -20.08
C LEU A 106 9.62 -3.92 -21.42
N ALA A 107 10.22 -5.12 -21.50
CA ALA A 107 10.23 -5.94 -22.71
C ALA A 107 8.83 -6.34 -23.20
N LEU A 108 7.86 -6.49 -22.28
CA LEU A 108 6.48 -6.83 -22.63
C LEU A 108 5.71 -5.57 -23.03
N VAL A 109 5.90 -4.48 -22.27
CA VAL A 109 5.30 -3.16 -22.56
C VAL A 109 5.74 -2.60 -23.93
N GLN A 110 6.94 -2.96 -24.40
CA GLN A 110 7.46 -2.64 -25.73
C GLN A 110 6.82 -3.43 -26.86
N LYS A 111 6.53 -4.72 -26.62
CA LYS A 111 6.21 -5.67 -27.69
C LYS A 111 4.71 -5.88 -27.90
N VAL A 112 3.89 -5.52 -26.91
CA VAL A 112 2.44 -5.78 -26.93
C VAL A 112 1.69 -4.49 -26.65
N PHE A 113 0.70 -4.19 -27.50
CA PHE A 113 -0.18 -3.04 -27.30
C PHE A 113 -1.31 -3.40 -26.32
N PHE A 114 -1.35 -2.70 -25.18
CA PHE A 114 -2.43 -2.77 -24.19
C PHE A 114 -2.39 -1.55 -23.27
N PRO A 115 -3.47 -1.23 -22.52
CA PRO A 115 -3.46 -0.12 -21.57
C PRO A 115 -2.40 -0.31 -20.47
N ARG A 116 -1.34 0.50 -20.47
CA ARG A 116 -0.14 0.27 -19.64
C ARG A 116 -0.40 0.42 -18.14
N ILE A 117 -1.44 1.17 -17.77
CA ILE A 117 -1.89 1.34 -16.39
C ILE A 117 -2.25 0.00 -15.71
N ILE A 118 -2.58 -1.03 -16.48
CA ILE A 118 -2.88 -2.38 -15.98
C ILE A 118 -1.67 -3.00 -15.28
N VAL A 119 -0.44 -2.71 -15.72
CA VAL A 119 0.77 -3.31 -15.13
C VAL A 119 0.94 -2.90 -13.67
N PRO A 120 0.98 -1.60 -13.29
CA PRO A 120 1.02 -1.22 -11.87
C PRO A 120 -0.19 -1.71 -11.07
N LEU A 121 -1.39 -1.68 -11.65
CA LEU A 121 -2.62 -2.10 -10.94
C LEU A 121 -2.60 -3.59 -10.58
N SER A 122 -2.07 -4.43 -11.47
CA SER A 122 -2.04 -5.89 -11.30
C SER A 122 -1.23 -6.36 -10.09
N VAL A 123 -0.27 -5.54 -9.64
CA VAL A 123 0.57 -5.82 -8.47
C VAL A 123 -0.26 -5.97 -7.20
N VAL A 124 -1.35 -5.19 -7.07
CA VAL A 124 -2.23 -5.18 -5.89
C VAL A 124 -2.77 -6.57 -5.57
N THR A 125 -3.06 -7.38 -6.58
CA THR A 125 -3.60 -8.74 -6.40
C THR A 125 -2.70 -9.59 -5.50
N SER A 126 -1.40 -9.60 -5.78
CA SER A 126 -0.44 -10.37 -4.99
C SER A 126 -0.14 -9.74 -3.62
N ILE A 127 -0.26 -8.42 -3.47
CA ILE A 127 -0.07 -7.75 -2.17
C ILE A 127 -1.26 -8.01 -1.25
N LEU A 128 -2.47 -7.98 -1.79
CA LEU A 128 -3.68 -8.30 -1.03
C LEU A 128 -3.70 -9.75 -0.57
N LEU A 129 -3.17 -10.68 -1.38
CA LEU A 129 -2.98 -12.07 -0.95
C LEU A 129 -2.05 -12.15 0.27
N ASP A 130 -0.94 -11.44 0.24
CA ASP A 130 0.01 -11.38 1.35
C ASP A 130 -0.54 -10.70 2.60
N PHE A 131 -1.31 -9.63 2.41
CA PHE A 131 -2.05 -9.01 3.49
C PHE A 131 -3.07 -10.00 4.09
N ALA A 132 -3.78 -10.77 3.26
CA ALA A 132 -4.73 -11.77 3.73
C ALA A 132 -4.04 -12.89 4.54
N VAL A 133 -2.86 -13.34 4.11
CA VAL A 133 -2.05 -14.32 4.87
C VAL A 133 -1.60 -13.71 6.21
N SER A 134 -1.09 -12.48 6.19
CA SER A 134 -0.65 -11.77 7.40
C SER A 134 -1.81 -11.51 8.36
N PHE A 135 -2.99 -11.18 7.83
CA PHE A 135 -4.21 -10.99 8.59
C PHE A 135 -4.72 -12.29 9.19
N GLY A 136 -4.69 -13.41 8.45
CA GLY A 136 -5.01 -14.73 8.99
C GLY A 136 -4.11 -15.10 10.18
N LEU A 137 -2.81 -14.83 10.06
CA LEU A 137 -1.86 -15.00 11.16
C LEU A 137 -2.18 -14.05 12.34
N PHE A 138 -2.54 -12.80 12.06
CA PHE A 138 -2.94 -11.85 13.09
C PHE A 138 -4.19 -12.31 13.86
N VAL A 139 -5.18 -12.88 13.18
CA VAL A 139 -6.37 -13.45 13.83
C VAL A 139 -5.99 -14.58 14.79
N VAL A 140 -5.05 -15.45 14.41
CA VAL A 140 -4.53 -16.49 15.31
C VAL A 140 -3.88 -15.86 16.54
N LEU A 141 -3.11 -14.79 16.38
CA LEU A 141 -2.52 -14.07 17.52
C LEU A 141 -3.58 -13.45 18.43
N LEU A 142 -4.63 -12.83 17.88
CA LEU A 142 -5.73 -12.29 18.69
C LEU A 142 -6.38 -13.37 19.57
N LEU A 143 -6.57 -14.57 19.03
CA LEU A 143 -7.11 -15.71 19.79
C LEU A 143 -6.15 -16.17 20.89
N VAL A 144 -4.85 -16.29 20.59
CA VAL A 144 -3.83 -16.71 21.57
C VAL A 144 -3.70 -15.72 22.73
N PHE A 145 -3.79 -14.42 22.45
CA PHE A 145 -3.68 -13.37 23.45
C PHE A 145 -5.02 -12.97 24.07
N GLY A 146 -6.14 -13.59 23.66
CA GLY A 146 -7.47 -13.34 24.23
C GLY A 146 -8.02 -11.94 23.94
N ILE A 147 -7.64 -11.32 22.82
CA ILE A 147 -8.08 -9.97 22.45
C ILE A 147 -9.28 -10.05 21.51
N ASN A 148 -10.38 -9.38 21.90
CA ASN A 148 -11.56 -9.24 21.06
C ASN A 148 -11.55 -7.86 20.36
N PRO A 149 -11.43 -7.81 19.02
CA PRO A 149 -11.40 -6.55 18.27
C PRO A 149 -12.77 -5.83 18.22
N GLY A 150 -13.86 -6.51 18.59
CA GLY A 150 -15.21 -5.94 18.56
C GLY A 150 -15.77 -5.74 17.16
N TRP A 151 -16.85 -4.96 17.05
CA TRP A 151 -17.52 -4.65 15.78
C TRP A 151 -16.69 -3.81 14.77
N PRO A 152 -15.74 -2.94 15.17
CA PRO A 152 -14.99 -2.11 14.22
C PRO A 152 -14.16 -2.91 13.21
N ILE A 153 -13.90 -4.20 13.46
CA ILE A 153 -13.25 -5.10 12.49
C ILE A 153 -13.99 -5.18 11.15
N LEU A 154 -15.30 -4.96 11.14
CA LEU A 154 -16.12 -4.94 9.93
C LEU A 154 -15.77 -3.78 8.99
N LEU A 155 -15.12 -2.73 9.50
CA LEU A 155 -14.62 -1.59 8.71
C LEU A 155 -13.24 -1.85 8.11
N LEU A 156 -12.57 -2.95 8.47
CA LEU A 156 -11.25 -3.29 7.94
C LEU A 156 -11.19 -3.30 6.39
N PRO A 157 -12.18 -3.85 5.65
CA PRO A 157 -12.18 -3.77 4.19
C PRO A 157 -12.17 -2.33 3.64
N VAL A 158 -12.80 -1.40 4.36
CA VAL A 158 -12.81 0.03 3.99
C VAL A 158 -11.41 0.61 4.17
N TRP A 159 -10.73 0.32 5.28
CA TRP A 159 -9.36 0.78 5.54
C TRP A 159 -8.36 0.20 4.54
N VAL A 160 -8.51 -1.09 4.19
CA VAL A 160 -7.72 -1.73 3.13
C VAL A 160 -7.95 -1.03 1.80
N LEU A 161 -9.19 -0.76 1.42
CA LEU A 161 -9.49 -0.04 0.18
C LEU A 161 -8.88 1.36 0.15
N LEU A 162 -9.01 2.14 1.23
CA LEU A 162 -8.41 3.48 1.32
C LEU A 162 -6.88 3.42 1.27
N THR A 163 -6.27 2.40 1.90
CA THR A 163 -4.82 2.14 1.81
C THR A 163 -4.41 1.88 0.36
N VAL A 164 -5.16 1.03 -0.34
CA VAL A 164 -4.89 0.68 -1.74
C VAL A 164 -5.00 1.91 -2.63
N LEU A 165 -6.04 2.72 -2.50
CA LEU A 165 -6.22 3.94 -3.28
C LEU A 165 -5.10 4.95 -3.01
N LEU A 166 -4.80 5.21 -1.73
CA LEU A 166 -3.75 6.13 -1.32
C LEU A 166 -2.38 5.69 -1.85
N ALA A 167 -2.00 4.43 -1.62
CA ALA A 167 -0.70 3.90 -2.02
C ALA A 167 -0.58 3.74 -3.53
N MET A 168 -1.64 3.31 -4.22
CA MET A 168 -1.65 3.14 -5.67
C MET A 168 -1.53 4.47 -6.41
N GLY A 169 -2.14 5.56 -5.90
CA GLY A 169 -1.95 6.88 -6.48
C GLY A 169 -0.48 7.32 -6.50
N ILE A 170 0.20 7.15 -5.37
CA ILE A 170 1.64 7.41 -5.25
C ILE A 170 2.44 6.45 -6.15
N GLY A 171 2.11 5.16 -6.13
CA GLY A 171 2.77 4.13 -6.94
C GLY A 171 2.64 4.36 -8.44
N LEU A 172 1.48 4.81 -8.92
CA LEU A 172 1.24 5.16 -10.32
C LEU A 172 2.07 6.37 -10.74
N ALA A 173 2.05 7.45 -9.95
CA ALA A 173 2.88 8.62 -10.22
C ALA A 173 4.36 8.24 -10.29
N ALA A 174 4.85 7.51 -9.28
CA ALA A 174 6.22 7.05 -9.19
C ALA A 174 6.60 6.10 -10.34
N SER A 175 5.70 5.19 -10.76
CA SER A 175 5.96 4.29 -11.90
C SER A 175 6.22 5.07 -13.18
N SER A 176 5.46 6.14 -13.39
CA SER A 176 5.60 6.96 -14.59
C SER A 176 6.87 7.80 -14.57
N TRP A 177 7.28 8.28 -13.39
CA TRP A 177 8.53 9.00 -13.24
C TRP A 177 9.74 8.10 -13.32
N MET A 178 9.66 6.86 -12.83
CA MET A 178 10.79 5.91 -12.86
C MET A 178 11.19 5.51 -14.29
N VAL A 179 10.22 5.44 -15.21
CA VAL A 179 10.50 5.24 -16.64
C VAL A 179 11.30 6.41 -17.23
N LYS A 180 10.98 7.64 -16.82
CA LYS A 180 11.62 8.86 -17.33
C LYS A 180 12.95 9.18 -16.64
N TYR A 181 13.02 8.93 -15.34
CA TYR A 181 14.11 9.31 -14.45
C TYR A 181 14.56 8.10 -13.63
N ARG A 182 15.75 7.57 -13.94
CA ARG A 182 16.30 6.40 -13.26
C ARG A 182 16.55 6.63 -11.76
N ASP A 183 16.84 7.87 -11.37
CA ASP A 183 17.14 8.23 -9.97
C ASP A 183 15.96 7.99 -9.01
N VAL A 184 14.73 7.97 -9.53
CA VAL A 184 13.52 7.66 -8.75
C VAL A 184 13.62 6.26 -8.11
N GLN A 185 14.35 5.33 -8.73
CA GLN A 185 14.58 3.98 -8.20
C GLN A 185 15.34 4.00 -6.87
N TYR A 186 16.23 4.98 -6.66
CA TYR A 186 17.00 5.13 -5.42
C TYR A 186 16.29 6.05 -4.42
N PHE A 187 15.65 7.11 -4.92
CA PHE A 187 14.95 8.09 -4.10
C PHE A 187 13.70 7.50 -3.41
N LEU A 188 12.92 6.68 -4.12
CA LEU A 188 11.64 6.20 -3.61
C LEU A 188 11.77 5.28 -2.38
N PRO A 189 12.68 4.28 -2.34
CA PRO A 189 12.90 3.48 -1.13
C PRO A 189 13.29 4.33 0.08
N TRP A 190 14.17 5.32 -0.12
CA TRP A 190 14.57 6.26 0.93
C TRP A 190 13.39 7.07 1.46
N LEU A 191 12.54 7.59 0.57
CA LEU A 191 11.33 8.32 0.95
C LEU A 191 10.35 7.44 1.74
N VAL A 192 10.10 6.21 1.28
CA VAL A 192 9.24 5.25 1.98
C VAL A 192 9.79 4.94 3.38
N GLN A 193 11.11 4.80 3.52
CA GLN A 193 11.75 4.60 4.82
C GLN A 193 11.56 5.80 5.76
N ILE A 194 11.71 7.03 5.28
CA ILE A 194 11.44 8.23 6.09
C ILE A 194 9.97 8.29 6.51
N LEU A 195 9.04 7.99 5.59
CA LEU A 195 7.61 7.96 5.89
C LEU A 195 7.27 6.94 6.98
N MET A 196 7.97 5.79 7.04
CA MET A 196 7.79 4.80 8.11
C MET A 196 8.03 5.41 9.50
N TYR A 197 9.09 6.21 9.63
CA TYR A 197 9.47 6.83 10.91
C TYR A 197 8.62 8.07 11.22
N ALA A 198 8.18 8.79 10.19
CA ALA A 198 7.27 9.94 10.29
C ALA A 198 5.80 9.54 10.50
N SER A 199 5.52 8.24 10.57
CA SER A 199 4.20 7.69 10.88
C SER A 199 4.27 6.90 12.18
N PRO A 200 3.17 6.86 12.96
CA PRO A 200 3.13 6.16 14.23
C PRO A 200 2.98 4.65 14.01
N VAL A 201 3.93 4.02 13.31
CA VAL A 201 3.97 2.57 13.06
C VAL A 201 4.47 1.85 14.31
N ALA A 202 5.54 2.35 14.91
CA ALA A 202 6.19 1.78 16.10
C ALA A 202 5.63 2.29 17.43
N TYR A 203 4.86 3.37 17.45
CA TYR A 203 4.43 4.02 18.69
C TYR A 203 2.98 4.46 18.62
N SER A 204 2.35 4.64 19.78
CA SER A 204 0.97 5.13 19.88
C SER A 204 0.90 6.62 19.59
N MET A 205 -0.28 7.11 19.21
CA MET A 205 -0.51 8.55 19.05
C MET A 205 -0.44 9.28 20.40
N GLU A 206 -0.83 8.61 21.50
CA GLU A 206 -0.68 9.10 22.87
C GLU A 206 0.77 9.51 23.17
N ALA A 207 1.75 8.66 22.81
CA ALA A 207 3.16 8.95 23.03
C ALA A 207 3.66 10.19 22.25
N VAL A 208 3.01 10.49 21.12
CA VAL A 208 3.31 11.66 20.28
C VAL A 208 2.68 12.92 20.87
N GLU A 209 1.44 12.80 21.37
CA GLU A 209 0.69 13.88 22.02
C GLU A 209 1.40 14.36 23.29
N GLU A 210 1.90 13.44 24.11
CA GLU A 210 2.70 13.76 25.31
C GLU A 210 3.94 14.62 24.99
N ARG A 211 4.47 14.52 23.76
CA ARG A 211 5.63 15.31 23.30
C ARG A 211 5.26 16.59 22.55
N GLY A 212 3.98 16.91 22.40
CA GLY A 212 3.51 18.12 21.71
C GLY A 212 3.69 18.11 20.19
N LEU A 213 3.95 16.94 19.59
CA LEU A 213 4.19 16.80 18.15
C LEU A 213 2.95 16.38 17.36
N ALA A 214 1.79 16.28 18.03
CA ALA A 214 0.55 15.78 17.44
C ALA A 214 0.11 16.54 16.17
N TRP A 215 0.36 17.86 16.10
CA TRP A 215 0.00 18.67 14.94
C TRP A 215 0.75 18.23 13.67
N LEU A 216 2.03 17.86 13.79
CA LEU A 216 2.86 17.43 12.67
C LEU A 216 2.41 16.07 12.16
N PHE A 217 2.13 15.14 13.08
CA PHE A 217 1.67 13.80 12.75
C PHE A 217 0.27 13.79 12.14
N ASN A 218 -0.60 14.71 12.57
CA ASN A 218 -1.93 14.87 12.01
C ASN A 218 -1.95 15.48 10.59
N LEU A 219 -0.83 15.94 10.03
CA LEU A 219 -0.76 16.33 8.62
C LEU A 219 -0.55 15.13 7.68
N ASN A 220 -0.10 14.01 8.22
CA ASN A 220 0.24 12.81 7.46
C ASN A 220 -0.98 11.88 7.36
N PRO A 221 -1.53 11.59 6.17
CA PRO A 221 -2.68 10.70 6.03
C PRO A 221 -2.41 9.27 6.48
N ILE A 222 -1.15 8.86 6.53
CA ILE A 222 -0.75 7.54 7.03
C ILE A 222 -1.02 7.46 8.54
N THR A 223 -0.91 8.56 9.29
CA THR A 223 -1.25 8.60 10.72
C THR A 223 -2.71 8.23 10.94
N TRP A 224 -3.63 8.89 10.23
CA TRP A 224 -5.06 8.61 10.30
C TRP A 224 -5.39 7.16 9.93
N LEU A 225 -4.65 6.63 8.95
CA LEU A 225 -4.77 5.24 8.55
C LEU A 225 -4.34 4.28 9.68
N MET A 226 -3.19 4.54 10.32
CA MET A 226 -2.69 3.70 11.42
C MET A 226 -3.66 3.68 12.60
N GLU A 227 -4.23 4.83 12.96
CA GLU A 227 -5.27 4.92 14.00
C GLU A 227 -6.51 4.09 13.63
N ALA A 228 -6.98 4.16 12.39
CA ALA A 228 -8.12 3.38 11.91
C ALA A 228 -7.87 1.86 11.97
N TYR A 229 -6.68 1.39 11.59
CA TYR A 229 -6.30 -0.02 11.73
C TYR A 229 -6.26 -0.44 13.21
N ARG A 230 -5.68 0.38 14.10
CA ARG A 230 -5.60 0.07 15.53
C ARG A 230 -6.97 0.04 16.19
N TRP A 231 -7.87 0.94 15.81
CA TRP A 231 -9.26 0.89 16.25
C TRP A 231 -9.94 -0.42 15.83
N SER A 232 -9.84 -0.80 14.56
CA SER A 232 -10.48 -2.00 14.02
C SER A 232 -9.87 -3.33 14.47
N LEU A 233 -8.58 -3.36 14.80
CA LEU A 233 -7.84 -4.59 15.10
C LEU A 233 -7.58 -4.81 16.59
N LEU A 234 -7.43 -3.74 17.36
CA LEU A 234 -7.03 -3.79 18.76
C LEU A 234 -8.07 -3.19 19.71
N GLY A 235 -9.15 -2.60 19.17
CA GLY A 235 -10.17 -1.93 19.99
C GLY A 235 -9.68 -0.64 20.66
N GLN A 236 -8.65 0.01 20.11
CA GLN A 236 -8.17 1.30 20.61
C GLN A 236 -9.16 2.43 20.35
N SER A 237 -8.86 3.64 20.84
CA SER A 237 -9.66 4.84 20.62
C SER A 237 -10.02 5.03 19.14
N ALA A 238 -11.29 5.31 18.88
CA ALA A 238 -11.76 5.55 17.52
C ALA A 238 -11.10 6.82 16.94
N PRO A 239 -10.68 6.80 15.67
CA PRO A 239 -10.17 8.00 15.01
C PRO A 239 -11.28 9.05 14.95
N ALA A 240 -10.89 10.32 14.99
CA ALA A 240 -11.85 11.41 14.91
C ALA A 240 -12.58 11.37 13.55
N PRO A 241 -13.88 11.71 13.48
CA PRO A 241 -14.64 11.66 12.23
C PRO A 241 -14.02 12.47 11.08
N TRP A 242 -13.36 13.60 11.42
CA TRP A 242 -12.65 14.42 10.44
C TRP A 242 -11.43 13.70 9.85
N GLN A 243 -10.71 12.87 10.63
CA GLN A 243 -9.56 12.10 10.15
C GLN A 243 -10.01 11.06 9.13
N VAL A 244 -11.14 10.40 9.38
CA VAL A 244 -11.72 9.42 8.43
C VAL A 244 -12.11 10.09 7.12
N LEU A 245 -12.77 11.25 7.18
CA LEU A 245 -13.13 12.02 5.99
C LEU A 245 -11.88 12.53 5.25
N ALA A 246 -10.91 13.08 5.98
CA ALA A 246 -9.65 13.57 5.41
C ALA A 246 -8.85 12.44 4.76
N LEU A 247 -8.83 11.24 5.36
CA LEU A 247 -8.21 10.05 4.78
C LEU A 247 -8.89 9.65 3.47
N ALA A 248 -10.23 9.63 3.43
CA ALA A 248 -10.98 9.30 2.22
C ALA A 248 -10.70 10.32 1.10
N VAL A 249 -10.70 11.61 1.42
CA VAL A 249 -10.34 12.68 0.48
C VAL A 249 -8.90 12.53 0.01
N ALA A 250 -7.94 12.31 0.91
CA ALA A 250 -6.53 12.13 0.57
C ALA A 250 -6.31 10.91 -0.33
N ALA A 251 -6.99 9.79 -0.06
CA ALA A 251 -6.93 8.59 -0.90
C ALA A 251 -7.48 8.84 -2.31
N LEU A 252 -8.63 9.53 -2.42
CA LEU A 252 -9.23 9.90 -3.70
C LEU A 252 -8.37 10.91 -4.49
N LEU A 253 -7.80 11.90 -3.80
CA LEU A 253 -6.87 12.85 -4.41
C LEU A 253 -5.61 12.15 -4.89
N SER A 254 -5.01 11.29 -4.06
CA SER A 254 -3.82 10.52 -4.42
C SER A 254 -4.05 9.70 -5.69
N ILE A 255 -5.11 8.88 -5.74
CA ILE A 255 -5.38 8.05 -6.91
C ILE A 255 -5.66 8.90 -8.16
N THR A 256 -6.40 9.99 -8.01
CA THR A 256 -6.72 10.88 -9.14
C THR A 256 -5.46 11.54 -9.69
N LEU A 257 -4.63 12.12 -8.82
CA LEU A 257 -3.35 12.74 -9.21
C LEU A 257 -2.38 11.71 -9.79
N GLY A 258 -2.35 10.51 -9.23
CA GLY A 258 -1.55 9.39 -9.72
C GLY A 258 -1.92 8.97 -11.14
N VAL A 259 -3.21 8.79 -11.41
CA VAL A 259 -3.74 8.46 -12.75
C VAL A 259 -3.44 9.58 -13.75
N LEU A 260 -3.65 10.84 -13.36
CA LEU A 260 -3.36 11.99 -14.23
C LEU A 260 -1.86 12.10 -14.54
N SER A 261 -1.00 11.90 -13.55
CA SER A 261 0.47 11.89 -13.74
C SER A 261 0.88 10.77 -14.68
N PHE A 262 0.33 9.56 -14.49
CA PHE A 262 0.59 8.40 -15.34
C PHE A 262 0.19 8.68 -16.79
N GLN A 263 -1.04 9.11 -17.03
CA GLN A 263 -1.57 9.40 -18.37
C GLN A 263 -0.81 10.52 -19.09
N ARG A 264 -0.37 11.54 -18.35
CA ARG A 264 0.45 12.62 -18.91
C ARG A 264 1.79 12.10 -19.41
N ASN A 265 2.41 11.19 -18.67
CA ASN A 265 3.72 10.63 -18.99
C ASN A 265 3.65 9.45 -19.96
N GLU A 266 2.51 8.77 -20.07
CA GLU A 266 2.31 7.64 -20.99
C GLU A 266 2.59 8.00 -22.45
N ARG A 267 2.33 9.26 -22.83
CA ARG A 267 2.64 9.82 -24.14
C ARG A 267 4.14 9.78 -24.47
N LEU A 268 4.98 9.98 -23.47
CA LEU A 268 6.44 10.03 -23.60
C LEU A 268 7.08 8.65 -23.56
N PHE A 269 6.35 7.63 -23.09
CA PHE A 269 6.88 6.27 -23.04
C PHE A 269 7.13 5.70 -24.43
N ALA A 270 6.44 6.16 -25.49
CA ALA A 270 6.70 5.72 -26.86
C ALA A 270 8.03 6.23 -27.43
N ASP A 271 8.56 7.32 -26.89
CA ASP A 271 9.80 7.95 -27.38
C ASP A 271 11.05 7.48 -26.59
N VAL A 272 10.86 7.00 -25.36
CA VAL A 272 11.95 6.64 -24.43
C VAL A 272 12.16 5.12 -24.32
N ILE A 273 11.15 4.34 -24.71
CA ILE A 273 11.12 2.88 -24.64
C ILE A 273 11.08 2.33 -26.06
#